data_AF-A0A5C4WV34-F1
#
_entry.id   AF-A0A5C4WV34-F1
#
_cell.length_a   1.000
_cell.length_b   1.000
_cell.length_c   1.000
_cell.angle_alpha   90.00
_cell.angle_beta   90.00
_cell.angle_gamma   90.00
#
_symmetry.space_group_name_H-M   'P 1'
#
loop_
_entity.id
_entity.type
_entity.pdbx_description
1 polymer ?
#
loop_
_entity_poly.entity_id
_entity_poly.type
_entity_poly.pdbx_seq_one_letter_code
_entity_poly.pdbx_strand_id
1 'polypeptide(L)'
;MAPTTQLIVLRGNSGSGKTSVARALRQAYGRRGLALVSQDVLRSLRDDHPGRSHFFSFDIPFEETLRRHAGRPQSVEFGAEVMREWYVERDLLPGGYETVIHQDSSLQETVRHVLARTLGHSEYASDA
;
A
#
# COMPACT_ATOMS: atom_id res chain seq x y z
N MET A 1 -10.94 -14.21 -28.63
CA MET A 1 -10.68 -12.98 -27.84
C MET A 1 -9.77 -13.35 -26.69
N ALA A 2 -8.72 -12.56 -26.40
CA ALA A 2 -7.90 -12.78 -25.22
C ALA A 2 -8.77 -12.57 -23.96
N PRO A 3 -8.57 -13.34 -22.88
CA PRO A 3 -9.33 -13.15 -21.65
C PRO A 3 -9.10 -11.74 -21.10
N THR A 4 -10.17 -10.97 -20.95
CA THR A 4 -10.12 -9.64 -20.34
C THR A 4 -9.90 -9.79 -18.84
N THR A 5 -8.69 -9.50 -18.37
CA THR A 5 -8.40 -9.45 -16.93
C THR A 5 -8.94 -8.14 -16.36
N GLN A 6 -9.72 -8.22 -15.27
CA GLN A 6 -10.32 -7.05 -14.62
C GLN A 6 -9.77 -6.91 -13.18
N LEU A 7 -9.40 -5.70 -12.78
CA LEU A 7 -9.01 -5.35 -11.41
C LEU A 7 -10.19 -4.69 -10.70
N ILE A 8 -10.63 -5.27 -9.58
CA ILE A 8 -11.67 -4.72 -8.72
C ILE A 8 -11.02 -4.34 -7.39
N VAL A 9 -11.14 -3.06 -6.99
CA VAL A 9 -10.55 -2.55 -5.73
C VAL A 9 -11.67 -2.19 -4.76
N LEU A 10 -11.67 -2.81 -3.57
CA LEU A 10 -12.59 -2.50 -2.47
C LEU A 10 -11.86 -1.67 -1.40
N ARG A 11 -12.30 -0.42 -1.14
CA ARG A 11 -11.74 0.51 -0.14
C ARG A 11 -12.81 0.90 0.91
N GLY A 12 -12.39 1.44 2.06
CA GLY A 12 -13.26 1.86 3.17
C GLY A 12 -12.76 1.44 4.55
N ASN A 13 -13.33 2.01 5.62
CA ASN A 13 -12.91 1.83 7.02
C ASN A 13 -13.09 0.40 7.55
N SER A 14 -12.43 0.06 8.67
CA SER A 14 -12.60 -1.24 9.34
C SER A 14 -14.08 -1.54 9.64
N GLY A 15 -14.51 -2.79 9.49
CA GLY A 15 -15.92 -3.19 9.68
C GLY A 15 -16.88 -2.90 8.51
N SER A 16 -16.49 -2.13 7.48
CA SER A 16 -17.38 -1.76 6.36
C SER A 16 -17.76 -2.90 5.39
N GLY A 17 -17.38 -4.15 5.67
CA GLY A 17 -17.76 -5.31 4.87
C GLY A 17 -16.85 -5.64 3.67
N LYS A 18 -15.77 -4.90 3.40
CA LYS A 18 -14.82 -5.16 2.29
C LYS A 18 -14.39 -6.62 2.19
N THR A 19 -13.94 -7.20 3.30
CA THR A 19 -13.48 -8.60 3.38
C THR A 19 -14.62 -9.58 3.11
N SER A 20 -15.84 -9.28 3.58
CA SER A 20 -17.02 -10.10 3.35
C SER A 20 -17.42 -10.08 1.86
N VAL A 21 -17.44 -8.90 1.22
CA VAL A 21 -17.73 -8.75 -0.21
C VAL A 21 -16.66 -9.44 -1.06
N ALA A 22 -15.38 -9.24 -0.75
CA ALA A 22 -14.27 -9.92 -1.42
C ALA A 22 -14.42 -11.45 -1.36
N ARG A 23 -14.73 -12.00 -0.18
CA ARG A 23 -14.97 -13.43 0.02
C ARG A 23 -16.19 -13.94 -0.75
N ALA A 24 -17.29 -13.19 -0.76
CA ALA A 24 -18.48 -13.53 -1.52
C ALA A 24 -18.23 -13.55 -3.03
N LEU A 25 -17.52 -12.54 -3.56
CA LEU A 25 -17.09 -12.51 -4.96
C LEU A 25 -16.21 -13.72 -5.30
N ARG A 26 -15.27 -14.08 -4.42
CA ARG A 26 -14.41 -15.27 -4.58
C ARG A 26 -15.20 -16.58 -4.59
N GLN A 27 -16.24 -16.69 -3.77
CA GLN A 27 -17.11 -17.85 -3.74
C GLN A 27 -17.97 -17.95 -5.00
N ALA A 28 -18.47 -16.81 -5.51
CA ALA A 28 -19.32 -16.76 -6.70
C ALA A 28 -18.55 -16.98 -8.01
N TYR A 29 -17.37 -16.36 -8.18
CA TYR A 29 -16.54 -16.47 -9.39
C TYR A 29 -15.65 -17.72 -9.42
N GLY A 30 -15.45 -18.36 -8.27
CA GLY A 30 -14.57 -19.52 -8.13
C GLY A 30 -13.09 -19.17 -7.94
N ARG A 31 -12.29 -20.21 -7.68
CA ARG A 31 -10.87 -20.07 -7.28
C ARG A 31 -9.91 -19.76 -8.44
N ARG A 32 -10.28 -20.10 -9.67
CA ARG A 32 -9.47 -19.88 -10.87
C ARG A 32 -9.96 -18.61 -11.56
N GLY A 33 -9.05 -17.66 -11.84
CA GLY A 33 -9.36 -16.44 -12.60
C GLY A 33 -9.62 -15.16 -11.79
N LEU A 34 -9.65 -15.24 -10.45
CA LEU A 34 -9.77 -14.07 -9.56
C LEU A 34 -8.64 -14.10 -8.52
N ALA A 35 -7.98 -12.96 -8.29
CA ALA A 35 -6.99 -12.82 -7.22
C ALA A 35 -7.54 -11.87 -6.17
N LEU A 36 -7.56 -12.30 -4.90
CA LEU A 36 -7.88 -11.43 -3.78
C LEU A 36 -6.58 -11.03 -3.10
N VAL A 37 -6.35 -9.73 -2.92
CA VAL A 37 -5.17 -9.21 -2.21
C VAL A 37 -5.67 -8.31 -1.07
N SER A 38 -5.74 -8.87 0.15
CA SER A 38 -5.98 -8.15 1.40
C SER A 38 -4.68 -7.94 2.18
N GLN A 39 -4.71 -7.16 3.27
CA GLN A 39 -3.57 -7.05 4.19
C GLN A 39 -3.09 -8.43 4.71
N ASP A 40 -4.01 -9.33 5.05
CA ASP A 40 -3.66 -10.70 5.46
C ASP A 40 -3.05 -11.52 4.32
N VAL A 41 -3.50 -11.30 3.08
CA VAL A 41 -2.88 -11.95 1.91
C VAL A 41 -1.48 -11.41 1.69
N LEU A 42 -1.23 -10.10 1.85
CA LEU A 42 0.13 -9.54 1.78
C LEU A 42 1.03 -10.14 2.87
N ARG A 43 0.50 -10.37 4.07
CA ARG A 43 1.20 -11.06 5.15
C ARG A 43 1.54 -12.51 4.78
N SER A 44 0.55 -13.28 4.32
CA SER A 44 0.77 -14.68 3.89
C SER A 44 1.76 -14.75 2.72
N LEU A 45 1.64 -13.86 1.73
CA LEU A 45 2.55 -13.80 0.59
C LEU A 45 3.99 -13.57 1.04
N ARG A 46 4.22 -12.72 2.04
CA ARG A 46 5.55 -12.56 2.64
C ARG A 46 6.00 -13.82 3.35
N ASP A 47 5.16 -14.37 4.23
CA ASP A 47 5.52 -15.52 5.06
C ASP A 47 5.83 -16.77 4.21
N ASP A 48 5.14 -16.90 3.07
CA ASP A 48 5.33 -17.95 2.09
C ASP A 48 6.43 -17.62 1.04
N HIS A 49 6.94 -16.38 1.01
CA HIS A 49 7.97 -15.98 0.05
C HIS A 49 9.35 -16.47 0.53
N PRO A 50 10.04 -17.35 -0.25
CA PRO A 50 11.32 -17.91 0.17
C PRO A 50 12.47 -16.89 0.17
N GLY A 51 12.26 -15.72 -0.43
CA GLY A 51 13.23 -14.62 -0.51
C GLY A 51 12.95 -13.50 0.50
N ARG A 52 13.55 -12.33 0.25
CA ARG A 52 13.27 -11.13 1.05
C ARG A 52 12.10 -10.36 0.46
N SER A 53 11.10 -10.06 1.27
CA SER A 53 10.06 -9.10 0.92
C SER A 53 10.30 -7.80 1.68
N HIS A 54 10.20 -6.68 0.98
CA HIS A 54 10.38 -5.34 1.55
C HIS A 54 9.08 -4.57 1.41
N PHE A 55 8.59 -4.01 2.52
CA PHE A 55 7.40 -3.18 2.56
C PHE A 55 7.82 -1.77 2.96
N PHE A 56 7.26 -0.77 2.29
CA PHE A 56 7.55 0.64 2.56
C PHE A 56 6.24 1.41 2.72
N SER A 57 6.20 2.30 3.71
CA SER A 57 5.06 3.18 3.96
C SER A 57 5.54 4.61 4.10
N PHE A 58 4.81 5.56 3.54
CA PHE A 58 5.11 6.98 3.72
C PHE A 58 4.42 7.49 4.97
N ASP A 59 5.19 7.94 5.95
CA ASP A 59 4.66 8.61 7.14
C ASP A 59 4.47 10.09 6.82
N ILE A 60 3.21 10.42 6.51
CA ILE A 60 2.78 11.75 6.13
C ILE A 60 1.73 12.20 7.16
N PRO A 61 2.03 13.24 7.97
CA PRO A 61 1.07 13.86 8.87
C PRO A 61 -0.21 14.27 8.15
N PHE A 62 -1.30 14.37 8.90
CA PHE A 62 -2.62 14.69 8.34
C PHE A 62 -2.61 16.05 7.61
N GLU A 63 -1.95 17.05 8.17
CA GLU A 63 -1.86 18.41 7.61
C GLU A 63 -1.15 18.41 6.26
N GLU A 64 -0.06 17.66 6.13
CA GLU A 64 0.62 17.48 4.84
C GLU A 64 -0.23 16.67 3.87
N THR A 65 -0.93 15.65 4.37
CA THR A 65 -1.86 14.87 3.55
C THR A 65 -2.94 15.77 2.94
N LEU A 66 -3.53 16.68 3.73
CA LEU A 66 -4.50 17.69 3.25
C LEU A 66 -3.88 18.67 2.25
N ARG A 67 -2.69 19.20 2.56
CA ARG A 67 -1.98 20.15 1.68
C ARG A 67 -1.75 19.54 0.28
N ARG A 68 -1.27 18.29 0.23
CA ARG A 68 -1.07 17.54 -1.02
C ARG A 68 -2.40 17.18 -1.70
N HIS A 69 -3.45 16.92 -0.92
CA HIS A 69 -4.76 16.57 -1.46
C HIS A 69 -5.45 17.76 -2.14
N ALA A 70 -5.29 18.98 -1.62
CA ALA A 70 -5.91 20.19 -2.17
C ALA A 70 -5.59 20.46 -3.65
N GLY A 71 -4.43 19.99 -4.14
CA GLY A 71 -4.06 20.09 -5.55
C GLY A 71 -4.67 19.02 -6.46
N ARG A 72 -5.45 18.07 -5.92
CA ARG A 72 -5.99 16.94 -6.66
C ARG A 72 -7.46 17.16 -7.02
N PRO A 73 -7.95 16.67 -8.17
CA PRO A 73 -9.37 16.77 -8.54
C PRO A 73 -10.32 16.19 -7.48
N GLN A 74 -9.88 15.16 -6.75
CA GLN A 74 -10.65 14.52 -5.69
C GLN A 74 -10.95 15.43 -4.49
N SER A 75 -10.22 16.54 -4.31
CA SER A 75 -10.46 17.49 -3.22
C SER A 75 -11.83 18.18 -3.29
N VAL A 76 -12.46 18.17 -4.48
CA VAL A 76 -13.83 18.67 -4.67
C VAL A 76 -14.85 17.79 -3.96
N GLU A 77 -14.58 16.48 -3.88
CA GLU A 77 -15.49 15.49 -3.30
C GLU A 77 -15.11 15.15 -1.85
N PHE A 78 -13.82 15.12 -1.53
CA PHE A 78 -13.30 14.69 -0.23
C PHE A 78 -12.57 15.84 0.47
N GLY A 79 -13.33 16.65 1.21
CA GLY A 79 -12.79 17.72 2.03
C GLY A 79 -12.07 17.24 3.30
N ALA A 80 -11.52 18.18 4.06
CA ALA A 80 -10.74 17.89 5.26
C ALA A 80 -11.50 17.08 6.33
N GLU A 81 -12.81 17.34 6.49
CA GLU A 81 -13.66 16.63 7.44
C GLU A 81 -13.77 15.15 7.09
N VAL A 82 -14.08 14.84 5.84
CA VAL A 82 -14.17 13.45 5.33
C VAL A 82 -12.81 12.76 5.41
N MET A 83 -11.72 13.45 5.02
CA MET A 83 -10.38 12.88 5.12
C MET A 83 -9.99 12.54 6.56
N ARG A 84 -10.45 13.32 7.55
CA ARG A 84 -10.17 13.07 8.97
C ARG A 84 -10.83 11.79 9.47
N GLU A 85 -11.99 11.42 8.94
CA GLU A 85 -12.67 10.14 9.28
C GLU A 85 -11.95 8.91 8.72
N TRP A 86 -11.13 9.08 7.68
CA TRP A 86 -10.39 8.00 7.03
C TRP A 86 -8.92 7.95 7.44
N TYR A 87 -8.37 9.07 7.93
CA TYR A 87 -6.98 9.16 8.30
C TYR A 87 -6.70 8.36 9.56
N VAL A 88 -5.76 7.43 9.45
CA VAL A 88 -5.20 6.69 10.58
C VAL A 88 -3.72 7.04 10.61
N GLU A 89 -3.30 7.69 11.68
CA GLU A 89 -1.89 8.04 11.89
C GLU A 89 -1.07 6.74 11.94
N ARG A 90 -0.04 6.67 11.08
CA ARG A 90 0.84 5.50 10.97
C ARG A 90 0.06 4.19 10.86
N ASP A 91 -0.83 4.09 9.86
CA ASP A 91 -1.56 2.88 9.45
C ASP A 91 -0.63 1.78 8.91
N LEU A 92 0.31 1.35 9.77
CA LEU A 92 1.34 0.40 9.42
C LEU A 92 0.81 -1.03 9.51
N LEU A 93 1.31 -1.90 8.64
CA LEU A 93 1.03 -3.32 8.72
C LEU A 93 1.48 -3.88 10.09
N PRO A 94 0.64 -4.71 10.75
CA PRO A 94 0.98 -5.31 12.03
C PRO A 94 2.27 -6.12 11.94
N GLY A 95 3.12 -6.01 12.96
CA GLY A 95 4.37 -6.76 13.10
C GLY A 95 5.63 -6.07 12.57
N GLY A 96 5.56 -4.78 12.25
CA GLY A 96 6.75 -3.92 12.10
C GLY A 96 7.60 -4.21 10.88
N TYR A 97 7.00 -4.79 9.83
CA TYR A 97 7.69 -5.21 8.61
C TYR A 97 7.87 -4.08 7.59
N GLU A 98 7.26 -2.92 7.85
CA GLU A 98 7.32 -1.76 6.98
C GLU A 98 8.47 -0.84 7.38
N THR A 99 9.26 -0.46 6.38
CA THR A 99 10.23 0.63 6.51
C THR A 99 9.52 1.95 6.24
N VAL A 100 9.58 2.86 7.20
CA VAL A 100 8.93 4.17 7.10
C VAL A 100 9.79 5.12 6.28
N ILE A 101 9.17 5.82 5.33
CA ILE A 101 9.74 6.93 4.57
C ILE A 101 9.08 8.21 5.07
N HIS A 102 9.86 9.13 5.62
CA HIS A 102 9.33 10.38 6.18
C HIS A 102 8.90 11.35 5.08
N GLN A 103 7.91 12.19 5.34
CA GLN A 103 7.43 13.22 4.40
C GLN A 103 8.54 14.16 3.86
N ASP A 104 9.61 14.36 4.64
CA ASP A 104 10.71 15.27 4.30
C ASP A 104 11.77 14.60 3.39
N SER A 105 11.65 13.30 3.13
CA SER A 105 12.54 12.61 2.20
C SER A 105 12.32 13.13 0.78
N SER A 106 13.39 13.62 0.16
CA SER A 106 13.41 13.89 -1.28
C SER A 106 13.19 12.60 -2.08
N LEU A 107 12.89 12.75 -3.37
CA LEU A 107 12.80 11.62 -4.29
C LEU A 107 14.12 10.82 -4.32
N GLN A 108 15.25 11.51 -4.42
CA GLN A 108 16.57 10.87 -4.49
C GLN A 108 16.92 10.12 -3.20
N GLU A 109 16.61 10.69 -2.03
CA GLU A 109 16.81 10.02 -0.74
C GLU A 109 15.90 8.81 -0.60
N THR A 110 14.64 8.95 -1.00
CA THR A 110 13.67 7.85 -1.01
C THR A 110 14.17 6.69 -1.88
N VAL A 111 14.60 6.98 -3.10
CA VAL A 111 15.15 5.97 -4.03
C VAL A 111 16.39 5.31 -3.45
N ARG A 112 17.35 6.10 -2.92
CA ARG A 112 18.55 5.55 -2.27
C ARG A 112 18.19 4.63 -1.11
N HIS A 113 17.25 5.04 -0.25
CA HIS A 113 16.82 4.25 0.88
C HIS A 113 16.17 2.92 0.46
N VAL A 114 15.26 2.95 -0.52
CA VAL A 114 14.62 1.74 -1.06
C VAL A 114 15.66 0.79 -1.65
N LEU A 115 16.59 1.30 -2.47
CA LEU A 115 17.63 0.48 -3.10
C LEU A 115 18.58 -0.13 -2.08
N ALA A 116 19.07 0.65 -1.11
CA ALA A 116 19.96 0.17 -0.05
C ALA A 116 19.30 -0.95 0.76
N ARG A 117 17.99 -0.84 1.03
CA ARG A 117 17.25 -1.84 1.80
C ARG A 117 16.97 -3.12 1.01
N THR A 118 16.86 -3.03 -0.32
CA THR A 118 16.47 -4.14 -1.21
C THR A 118 17.67 -4.95 -1.70
N LEU A 119 18.73 -4.27 -2.14
CA LEU A 119 19.88 -4.89 -2.80
C LEU A 119 21.00 -5.30 -1.83
N GLY A 120 21.10 -4.66 -0.66
CA GLY A 120 22.21 -4.87 0.27
C GLY A 120 23.53 -4.26 -0.24
N HIS A 121 24.49 -4.02 0.66
CA HIS A 121 25.73 -3.24 0.44
C HIS A 121 26.72 -3.80 -0.61
N SER A 122 26.37 -4.83 -1.39
CA SER A 122 27.30 -5.49 -2.33
C SER A 122 27.22 -4.98 -3.78
N GLU A 123 26.19 -4.21 -4.17
CA GLU A 123 25.98 -3.84 -5.59
C GLU A 123 26.14 -2.34 -5.91
N TYR A 124 26.65 -1.53 -4.97
CA TYR A 124 26.90 -0.09 -5.19
C TYR A 124 28.38 0.32 -5.03
N ALA A 125 29.30 -0.65 -4.93
CA ALA A 125 30.74 -0.41 -4.80
C ALA A 125 31.52 -0.40 -6.13
N SER A 126 30.84 -0.26 -7.27
CA SER A 126 31.49 -0.02 -8.56
C SER A 126 30.80 1.15 -9.26
N ASP A 127 31.21 2.35 -8.90
CA ASP A 127 31.27 3.53 -9.76
C ASP A 127 31.76 4.69 -8.88
N ALA A 128 33.06 4.61 -8.55
CA ALA A 128 33.87 5.70 -8.01
C ALA A 128 35.14 5.79 -8.85
#